data_AF-A0A7X5SCA2-F1
#
_entry.id   AF-A0A7X5SCA2-F1
#
_cell.length_a   1.000
_cell.length_b   1.000
_cell.length_c   1.000
_cell.angle_alpha   90.00
_cell.angle_beta   90.00
_cell.angle_gamma   90.00
#
_symmetry.space_group_name_H-M   'P 1'
#
loop_
_entity.id
_entity.type
_entity.pdbx_description
1 polymer ?
#
loop_
_entity_poly.entity_id
_entity_poly.type
_entity_poly.pdbx_seq_one_letter_code
_entity_poly.pdbx_strand_id
1 'polypeptide(L)'
;MGVRGFVVRHPDDGAVEALAAAAGEGTALINAGDGRSSHPTQGLLDMLTLRQAKGTDFSKLKVVIVGDVKHSRVARSDLHALRTLGAGEIRVCGPASLLPDD
;
A
#
# COMPACT_ATOMS: atom_id res chain seq x y z
N MET A 1 29.03 12.50 -0.08
CA MET A 1 28.20 12.49 1.14
C MET A 1 27.84 11.05 1.46
N GLY A 2 28.12 10.55 2.66
CA GLY A 2 27.94 9.13 3.04
C GLY A 2 26.49 8.70 3.31
N VAL A 3 25.54 9.22 2.54
CA VAL A 3 24.11 8.86 2.64
C VAL A 3 23.92 7.46 2.05
N ARG A 4 23.23 6.58 2.79
CA ARG A 4 22.98 5.18 2.41
C ARG A 4 21.53 4.88 2.03
N GLY A 5 20.63 5.84 2.20
CA GLY A 5 19.27 5.70 1.72
C GLY A 5 18.44 6.97 1.81
N PHE A 6 17.32 6.96 1.10
CA PHE A 6 16.40 8.09 0.99
C PHE A 6 14.97 7.65 1.27
N VAL A 7 14.22 8.49 1.98
CA VAL A 7 12.77 8.39 2.11
C VAL A 7 12.18 9.45 1.20
N VAL A 8 11.38 9.03 0.21
CA VAL A 8 10.97 9.90 -0.89
C VAL A 8 9.47 10.01 -0.93
N ARG A 9 8.96 11.25 -0.99
CA ARG A 9 7.56 11.57 -1.25
C ARG A 9 7.51 12.57 -2.40
N HIS A 10 6.79 12.25 -3.47
CA HIS A 10 6.79 13.04 -4.70
C HIS A 10 5.39 13.12 -5.32
N PRO A 11 5.00 14.25 -5.95
CA PRO A 11 3.68 14.37 -6.58
C PRO A 11 3.51 13.54 -7.85
N ASP A 12 4.60 13.25 -8.57
CA ASP A 12 4.55 12.51 -9.84
C ASP A 12 4.52 10.99 -9.63
N ASP A 13 3.71 10.31 -10.43
CA ASP A 13 3.67 8.84 -10.48
C ASP A 13 5.00 8.27 -11.02
N GLY A 14 5.55 7.26 -10.35
CA GLY A 14 6.77 6.57 -10.80
C GLY A 14 8.08 7.28 -10.46
N ALA A 15 8.04 8.39 -9.72
CA ALA A 15 9.24 9.14 -9.35
C ALA A 15 10.22 8.30 -8.52
N VAL A 16 9.72 7.43 -7.64
CA VAL A 16 10.59 6.57 -6.81
C VAL A 16 11.22 5.47 -7.64
N GLU A 17 10.50 4.93 -8.63
CA GLU A 17 11.03 3.93 -9.56
C GLU A 17 12.13 4.54 -10.45
N ALA A 18 11.91 5.74 -10.98
CA ALA A 18 12.92 6.47 -11.74
C ALA A 18 14.18 6.76 -10.89
N LEU A 19 14.00 7.16 -9.62
CA LEU A 19 15.10 7.34 -8.68
C LEU A 19 15.83 6.02 -8.39
N ALA A 20 15.11 4.91 -8.28
CA ALA A 20 15.70 3.59 -8.07
C ALA A 20 16.56 3.14 -9.24
N ALA A 21 16.12 3.41 -10.47
CA ALA A 21 16.88 3.09 -11.68
C ALA A 21 18.19 3.91 -11.80
N ALA A 22 18.21 5.13 -11.25
CA ALA A 22 19.37 6.01 -11.26
C ALA A 22 20.26 5.89 -10.00
N ALA A 23 19.81 5.19 -8.96
CA ALA A 23 20.51 5.11 -7.69
C ALA A 23 21.77 4.24 -7.79
N GLY A 24 22.85 4.67 -7.13
CA GLY A 24 24.07 3.88 -7.02
C GLY A 24 23.87 2.62 -6.16
N GLU A 25 24.66 1.59 -6.43
CA GLU A 25 24.61 0.31 -5.72
C GLU A 25 24.74 0.50 -4.20
N GLY A 26 23.89 -0.20 -3.44
CA GLY A 26 23.85 -0.10 -1.98
C GLY A 26 23.08 1.11 -1.43
N THR A 27 22.38 1.88 -2.29
CA THR A 27 21.45 2.94 -1.89
C THR A 27 20.06 2.36 -1.66
N ALA A 28 19.52 2.52 -0.44
CA ALA A 28 18.15 2.12 -0.14
C ALA A 28 17.16 3.25 -0.46
N LEU A 29 16.00 2.93 -1.03
CA LEU A 29 14.92 3.88 -1.26
C LEU A 29 13.65 3.40 -0.59
N ILE A 30 12.99 4.29 0.14
CA ILE A 30 11.71 4.05 0.80
C ILE A 30 10.68 5.00 0.17
N ASN A 31 9.68 4.42 -0.49
CA ASN A 31 8.54 5.17 -1.03
C ASN A 31 7.60 5.58 0.12
N ALA A 32 7.56 6.87 0.44
CA ALA A 32 6.61 7.47 1.38
C ALA A 32 5.38 8.07 0.69
N GLY A 33 5.19 7.77 -0.60
CA GLY A 33 4.07 8.15 -1.46
C GLY A 33 4.55 8.87 -2.72
N ASP A 34 4.42 8.23 -3.88
CA ASP A 34 4.60 8.85 -5.19
C ASP A 34 3.29 8.85 -5.99
N GLY A 35 2.85 10.06 -6.34
CA GLY A 35 1.58 10.31 -7.01
C GLY A 35 0.37 9.58 -6.40
N ARG A 36 -0.36 8.86 -7.25
CA ARG A 36 -1.52 8.01 -6.95
C ARG A 36 -1.17 6.52 -6.96
N SER A 37 0.10 6.17 -7.20
CA SER A 37 0.52 4.79 -7.47
C SER A 37 0.43 3.89 -6.23
N SER A 38 1.02 4.31 -5.10
CA SER A 38 1.15 3.48 -3.89
C SER A 38 1.44 4.29 -2.62
N HIS A 39 1.04 3.77 -1.46
CA HIS A 39 1.44 4.29 -0.14
C HIS A 39 1.87 3.12 0.78
N PRO A 40 2.99 2.46 0.48
CA PRO A 40 3.30 1.12 1.00
C PRO A 40 3.48 1.10 2.52
N THR A 41 4.01 2.17 3.12
CA THR A 41 4.18 2.25 4.58
C THR A 41 2.86 2.30 5.35
N GLN A 42 1.79 2.83 4.74
CA GLN A 42 0.47 2.88 5.38
C GLN A 42 -0.16 1.49 5.39
N GLY A 43 -0.13 0.78 4.26
CA GLY A 43 -0.63 -0.60 4.21
C GLY A 43 0.14 -1.54 5.16
N LEU A 44 1.45 -1.34 5.32
CA LEU A 44 2.23 -2.09 6.32
C LEU A 44 1.80 -1.81 7.76
N LEU A 45 1.50 -0.55 8.10
CA LEU A 45 1.00 -0.18 9.43
C LEU A 45 -0.37 -0.80 9.71
N ASP A 46 -1.25 -0.80 8.71
CA ASP A 46 -2.60 -1.35 8.85
C ASP A 46 -2.56 -2.87 9.03
N MET A 47 -1.69 -3.57 8.28
CA MET A 47 -1.47 -5.01 8.48
C MET A 47 -0.83 -5.34 9.82
N LEU A 48 0.14 -4.53 10.28
CA LEU A 48 0.74 -4.68 11.61
C LEU A 48 -0.33 -4.56 12.70
N THR A 49 -1.21 -3.57 12.58
CA THR A 49 -2.31 -3.32 13.50
C THR A 49 -3.28 -4.49 13.53
N LEU A 50 -3.71 -5.00 12.37
CA LEU A 50 -4.56 -6.18 12.27
C LEU A 50 -3.89 -7.40 12.90
N ARG A 51 -2.59 -7.61 12.65
CA ARG A 51 -1.83 -8.73 13.20
C ARG A 51 -1.76 -8.69 14.72
N GLN A 52 -1.53 -7.51 15.28
CA GLN A 52 -1.48 -7.31 16.74
C GLN A 52 -2.85 -7.51 17.39
N ALA A 53 -3.92 -7.05 16.73
CA ALA A 53 -5.27 -7.10 17.29
C ALA A 53 -5.99 -8.44 17.09
N LYS A 54 -5.69 -9.17 16.01
CA LYS A 54 -6.43 -10.38 15.58
C LYS A 54 -5.57 -11.64 15.45
N GLY A 55 -4.25 -11.51 15.60
CA GLY A 55 -3.30 -12.60 15.47
C GLY A 55 -2.67 -12.71 14.09
N THR A 56 -1.76 -13.67 13.93
CA THR A 56 -0.94 -13.85 12.71
C THR A 56 -1.66 -14.59 11.59
N ASP A 57 -2.79 -15.21 11.86
CA ASP A 57 -3.54 -16.03 10.92
C ASP A 57 -4.62 -15.21 10.21
N PHE A 58 -4.27 -14.64 9.05
CA PHE A 58 -5.16 -13.77 8.27
C PHE A 58 -6.30 -14.54 7.59
N SER A 59 -6.17 -15.86 7.37
CA SER A 59 -7.20 -16.63 6.66
C SER A 59 -8.52 -16.75 7.42
N LYS A 60 -8.53 -16.41 8.71
CA LYS A 60 -9.72 -16.31 9.55
C LYS A 60 -10.42 -14.96 9.48
N LEU A 61 -9.79 -13.96 8.85
CA LEU A 61 -10.30 -12.59 8.81
C LEU A 61 -11.29 -12.39 7.67
N LYS A 62 -12.32 -11.61 7.98
CA LYS A 62 -13.27 -11.04 7.02
C LYS A 62 -13.15 -9.53 7.10
N VAL A 63 -12.72 -8.91 6.01
CA VAL A 63 -12.41 -7.47 5.96
C VAL A 63 -13.30 -6.80 4.92
N VAL A 64 -13.85 -5.63 5.26
CA VAL A 64 -14.54 -4.75 4.32
C VAL A 64 -13.83 -3.41 4.25
N ILE A 65 -13.53 -2.95 3.05
CA ILE A 65 -13.00 -1.60 2.80
C ILE A 65 -14.15 -0.75 2.28
N VAL A 66 -14.43 0.38 2.95
CA VAL A 66 -15.59 1.23 2.65
C VAL A 66 -15.14 2.62 2.19
N GLY A 67 -15.64 3.09 1.07
CA GLY A 67 -15.44 4.46 0.59
C GLY A 67 -15.03 4.56 -0.88
N ASP A 68 -14.18 5.54 -1.19
CA ASP A 68 -13.65 5.76 -2.54
C ASP A 68 -12.48 4.82 -2.83
N VAL A 69 -12.80 3.58 -3.22
CA VAL A 69 -11.78 2.57 -3.50
C VAL A 69 -11.16 2.76 -4.88
N LYS A 70 -11.89 3.35 -5.83
CA LYS A 70 -11.38 3.66 -7.17
C LYS A 70 -10.16 4.59 -7.12
N HIS A 71 -10.19 5.62 -6.27
CA HIS A 71 -9.12 6.63 -6.21
C HIS A 71 -8.21 6.50 -4.99
N SER A 72 -8.50 5.62 -4.03
CA SER A 72 -7.70 5.50 -2.81
C SER A 72 -6.45 4.64 -2.99
N ARG A 73 -5.28 5.31 -2.94
CA ARG A 73 -3.97 4.64 -2.85
C ARG A 73 -3.81 3.76 -1.61
N VAL A 74 -4.51 4.08 -0.51
CA VAL A 74 -4.50 3.29 0.72
C VAL A 74 -5.30 2.01 0.51
N ALA A 75 -6.53 2.12 0.00
CA ALA A 75 -7.36 0.96 -0.30
C ALA A 75 -6.67 -0.02 -1.25
N ARG A 76 -5.96 0.49 -2.27
CA ARG A 76 -5.18 -0.33 -3.20
C ARG A 76 -4.02 -1.07 -2.50
N SER A 77 -3.30 -0.39 -1.61
CA SER A 77 -2.19 -0.97 -0.84
C SER A 77 -2.70 -2.04 0.13
N ASP A 78 -3.81 -1.78 0.82
CA ASP A 78 -4.44 -2.73 1.75
C ASP A 78 -5.00 -3.95 1.03
N LEU A 79 -5.69 -3.76 -0.11
CA LEU A 79 -6.19 -4.87 -0.92
C LEU A 79 -5.05 -5.79 -1.37
N HIS A 80 -3.94 -5.21 -1.83
CA HIS A 80 -2.76 -5.97 -2.20
C HIS A 80 -2.20 -6.74 -1.00
N ALA A 81 -1.99 -6.07 0.13
CA ALA A 81 -1.41 -6.70 1.32
C ALA A 81 -2.31 -7.80 1.92
N LEU A 82 -3.62 -7.56 2.04
CA LEU A 82 -4.61 -8.53 2.54
C LEU A 82 -4.69 -9.78 1.65
N ARG A 83 -4.65 -9.61 0.32
CA ARG A 83 -4.60 -10.73 -0.62
C ARG A 83 -3.30 -11.52 -0.46
N THR A 84 -2.16 -10.84 -0.41
CA THR A 84 -0.84 -11.46 -0.24
C THR A 84 -0.72 -12.22 1.08
N LEU A 85 -1.33 -11.71 2.16
CA LEU A 85 -1.35 -12.36 3.47
C LEU A 85 -2.41 -13.48 3.59
N GLY A 86 -3.22 -13.69 2.55
CA GLY A 86 -4.22 -14.76 2.53
C GLY A 86 -5.44 -14.49 3.40
N ALA A 87 -5.92 -13.23 3.44
CA ALA A 87 -7.15 -12.90 4.16
C ALA A 87 -8.33 -13.74 3.65
N GLY A 88 -9.11 -14.31 4.57
CA GLY A 88 -10.15 -15.29 4.24
C GLY A 88 -11.28 -14.74 3.38
N GLU A 89 -11.69 -13.50 3.65
CA GLU A 89 -12.71 -12.81 2.86
C GLU A 89 -12.41 -11.31 2.79
N ILE A 90 -12.44 -10.74 1.58
CA ILE A 90 -12.23 -9.31 1.36
C ILE A 90 -13.40 -8.77 0.56
N ARG A 91 -14.08 -7.76 1.10
CA ARG A 91 -15.19 -7.06 0.44
C ARG A 91 -14.84 -5.59 0.26
N VAL A 92 -15.44 -5.00 -0.75
CA VAL A 92 -15.39 -3.55 -0.99
C VAL A 92 -16.81 -3.01 -1.03
N CYS A 93 -17.04 -1.86 -0.41
CA CYS A 93 -18.34 -1.19 -0.38
C CYS A 93 -18.18 0.31 -0.58
N GLY A 94 -19.10 0.93 -1.33
CA GLY A 94 -19.06 2.37 -1.59
C GLY A 94 -20.11 2.77 -2.63
N PRO A 95 -20.28 4.08 -2.88
CA PRO A 95 -21.08 4.55 -4.01
C PRO A 95 -20.60 3.93 -5.31
N ALA A 96 -21.52 3.54 -6.20
CA ALA A 96 -21.19 2.85 -7.45
C ALA A 96 -20.14 3.60 -8.30
N SER A 97 -20.19 4.94 -8.32
CA SER A 97 -19.23 5.79 -9.03
C SER A 97 -17.81 5.79 -8.45
N LEU A 98 -17.63 5.30 -7.22
CA LEU A 98 -16.36 5.29 -6.48
C LEU A 98 -15.81 3.87 -6.25
N LEU A 99 -16.49 2.85 -6.80
CA LEU A 99 -15.98 1.48 -6.85
C LEU A 99 -15.09 1.30 -8.09
N PRO A 100 -14.08 0.41 -8.04
CA PRO A 100 -13.32 0.06 -9.23
C PRO A 100 -14.25 -0.55 -10.29
N ASP A 101 -13.96 -0.25 -11.56
CA ASP A 101 -14.60 -0.95 -12.68
C ASP A 101 -14.01 -2.38 -12.75
N ASP A 102 -14.81 -3.37 -13.18
CA ASP A 102 -14.51 -4.81 -13.13
C ASP A 102 -13.09 -5.21 -13.59
#